data_AF-A0A7Z9JNT3-F1
#
_entry.id   AF-A0A7Z9JNT3-F1
#
_cell.length_a   1.000
_cell.length_b   1.000
_cell.length_c   1.000
_cell.angle_alpha   90.00
_cell.angle_beta   90.00
_cell.angle_gamma   90.00
#
_symmetry.space_group_name_H-M   'P 1'
#
loop_
_entity.id
_entity.type
_entity.pdbx_description
1 polymer ?
#
loop_
_entity_poly.entity_id
_entity_poly.type
_entity_poly.pdbx_seq_one_letter_code
_entity_poly.pdbx_strand_id
1 'polypeptide(L)' 'MINSGETKAAKLPDTSARVRIREDLEANLIVEAGAGSGKTTELIGRMVALVSTGFALVHEIAAVTP' A
#
# COMPACT_ATOMS: atom_id res chain seq x y z
N MET A 1 -6.32 32.39 21.33
CA MET A 1 -6.15 32.36 19.86
C MET A 1 -5.12 31.29 19.54
N ILE A 2 -5.56 30.06 19.24
CA ILE A 2 -4.69 28.97 18.82
C ILE A 2 -4.46 29.10 17.31
N ASN A 3 -3.19 29.13 16.91
CA ASN A 3 -2.76 29.41 15.56
C ASN A 3 -3.07 28.20 14.66
N SER A 4 -4.00 28.38 13.74
CA SER A 4 -4.42 27.42 12.72
C SER A 4 -3.30 27.19 11.70
N GLY A 5 -2.35 26.33 12.06
CA GLY A 5 -1.16 26.01 11.26
C GLY A 5 -1.06 24.55 10.85
N GLU A 6 -2.18 23.82 10.75
CA GLU A 6 -2.15 22.50 10.10
C GLU A 6 -2.07 22.71 8.59
N THR A 7 -0.84 22.66 8.06
CA THR A 7 -0.60 22.45 6.64
C THR A 7 -1.26 21.12 6.29
N LYS A 8 -2.45 21.17 5.69
CA LYS A 8 -3.13 20.02 5.10
C LYS A 8 -2.16 19.39 4.09
N ALA A 9 -1.43 18.37 4.53
CA ALA A 9 -0.41 17.73 3.71
C ALA A 9 -1.05 17.36 2.37
N ALA A 10 -0.53 17.92 1.28
CA ALA A 10 -1.13 17.73 -0.03
C ALA A 10 -1.15 16.23 -0.34
N LYS A 11 -2.36 15.70 -0.56
CA LYS A 11 -2.58 14.30 -0.94
C LYS A 11 -1.73 14.00 -2.17
N LEU A 12 -0.83 13.01 -2.06
CA LEU A 12 0.03 12.63 -3.19
C LEU A 12 -0.84 12.14 -4.35
N PRO A 13 -0.46 12.43 -5.62
CA PRO A 13 -1.26 12.04 -6.78
C PRO A 13 -1.55 10.54 -6.87
N ASP A 14 -0.66 9.71 -6.33
CA ASP A 14 -0.75 8.24 -6.34
C ASP A 14 -1.50 7.65 -5.13
N THR A 15 -2.07 8.49 -4.26
CA THR A 15 -2.73 8.02 -3.02
C THR A 15 -3.86 7.02 -3.32
N SER A 16 -4.62 7.19 -4.40
CA SER A 16 -5.68 6.24 -4.78
C SER A 16 -5.13 4.87 -5.18
N ALA A 17 -4.01 4.84 -5.90
CA ALA A 17 -3.33 3.60 -6.25
C ALA A 17 -2.81 2.90 -4.99
N ARG A 18 -2.23 3.65 -4.05
CA ARG A 18 -1.76 3.15 -2.75
C ARG A 18 -2.88 2.59 -1.88
N VAL A 19 -4.05 3.23 -1.88
CA VAL A 19 -5.26 2.72 -1.20
C VAL A 19 -5.69 1.41 -1.84
N ARG A 20 -5.80 1.38 -3.17
CA ARG A 20 -6.21 0.18 -3.90
C ARG A 20 -5.26 -1.00 -3.68
N ILE A 21 -3.94 -0.77 -3.66
CA ILE A 21 -2.95 -1.81 -3.32
C ILE A 21 -3.18 -2.39 -1.92
N ARG A 22 -3.67 -1.62 -0.95
CA ARG A 22 -3.88 -2.10 0.42
C ARG A 22 -5.25 -2.71 0.67
N GLU A 23 -6.28 -2.24 -0.03
CA GLU A 23 -7.68 -2.53 0.32
C GLU A 23 -8.38 -3.43 -0.71
N ASP A 24 -7.98 -3.38 -1.98
CA ASP A 24 -8.55 -4.22 -3.05
C ASP A 24 -7.84 -5.60 -3.07
N LEU A 25 -8.08 -6.40 -2.03
CA LEU A 25 -7.34 -7.63 -1.74
C LEU A 25 -7.71 -8.82 -2.63
N GLU A 26 -8.89 -8.81 -3.25
CA GLU A 26 -9.38 -9.87 -4.14
C GLU A 26 -8.86 -9.72 -5.58
N ALA A 27 -8.36 -8.54 -5.94
CA ALA A 27 -7.87 -8.27 -7.28
C ALA A 27 -6.41 -8.69 -7.49
N ASN A 28 -6.11 -9.18 -8.69
CA ASN A 28 -4.75 -9.24 -9.20
C ASN A 28 -4.35 -7.86 -9.71
N LEU A 29 -3.20 -7.35 -9.23
CA LEU A 29 -2.72 -6.01 -9.57
C LEU A 29 -1.36 -6.08 -10.26
N ILE A 30 -1.21 -5.32 -11.35
CA ILE A 30 0.09 -4.94 -11.90
C ILE A 30 0.36 -3.51 -11.45
N VAL A 31 1.51 -3.28 -10.82
CA VAL A 31 1.91 -1.96 -10.30
C VAL A 31 3.10 -1.45 -11.10
N GLU A 32 2.86 -0.45 -11.94
CA GLU A 32 3.91 0.30 -12.63
C GLU A 32 4.29 1.54 -11.81
N ALA A 33 5.55 1.63 -11.39
CA ALA A 33 6.04 2.77 -10.65
C ALA A 33 7.56 2.95 -10.80
N GLY A 34 8.01 4.21 -10.79
CA GLY A 34 9.43 4.57 -10.91
C GLY A 34 10.33 4.04 -9.79
N ALA A 35 11.63 4.20 -9.95
CA ALA A 35 12.61 3.90 -8.89
C ALA A 35 12.32 4.78 -7.64
N GLY A 36 12.52 4.23 -6.44
CA GLY A 36 12.30 4.96 -5.18
C GLY A 36 10.84 5.25 -4.80
N SER A 37 9.85 4.83 -5.60
CA SER A 37 8.41 5.06 -5.34
C SER A 37 7.82 4.25 -4.17
N GLY A 38 8.61 3.39 -3.53
CA GLY A 38 8.18 2.56 -2.40
C GLY A 38 7.48 1.25 -2.80
N LYS A 39 7.76 0.69 -3.99
CA LYS A 39 7.16 -0.58 -4.45
C LYS A 39 7.26 -1.71 -3.42
N THR A 40 8.44 -1.91 -2.83
CA THR A 40 8.63 -2.94 -1.80
C THR A 40 7.85 -2.63 -0.52
N THR A 41 7.75 -1.36 -0.13
CA THR A 41 6.93 -0.94 1.02
C THR A 41 5.45 -1.24 0.78
N GLU A 42 4.94 -0.97 -0.43
CA GLU A 42 3.56 -1.28 -0.81
C GLU A 42 3.32 -2.80 -0.91
N LEU A 43 4.28 -3.57 -1.46
CA LEU A 43 4.23 -5.03 -1.50
C LEU A 43 4.10 -5.62 -0.09
N ILE A 44 4.99 -5.23 0.83
CA ILE A 44 4.95 -5.68 2.22
C ILE A 44 3.66 -5.23 2.90
N GLY A 45 3.25 -3.97 2.69
CA GLY A 45 2.01 -3.44 3.23
C GLY A 45 0.78 -4.25 2.79
N ARG A 46 0.72 -4.68 1.52
CA ARG A 46 -0.33 -5.56 1.02
C ARG A 46 -0.26 -6.95 1.63
N MET A 47 0.92 -7.55 1.78
CA MET A 47 1.07 -8.85 2.46
C MET A 47 0.58 -8.79 3.91
N VAL A 48 0.91 -7.71 4.63
CA VAL A 48 0.41 -7.48 6.00
C VAL A 48 -1.11 -7.33 5.99
N ALA A 49 -1.68 -6.58 5.03
CA ALA A 49 -3.12 -6.41 4.90
C ALA A 49 -3.83 -7.73 4.63
N LEU A 50 -3.32 -8.58 3.72
CA LEU A 50 -3.87 -9.91 3.44
C LEU A 50 -3.96 -10.77 4.72
N VAL A 51 -2.92 -10.75 5.55
CA VAL A 51 -2.88 -11.53 6.79
C VAL A 51 -3.76 -10.92 7.87
N SER A 52 -3.68 -9.61 8.11
CA SER A 52 -4.39 -8.95 9.21
C SER A 52 -5.90 -8.93 9.02
N THR A 53 -6.37 -8.96 7.77
CA THR A 53 -7.79 -9.03 7.41
C THR A 53 -8.31 -10.46 7.31
N GLY A 54 -7.44 -11.47 7.41
CA GLY A 54 -7.81 -12.88 7.29
C GLY A 54 -8.07 -13.36 5.86
N PHE A 55 -7.73 -12.56 4.85
CA PHE A 55 -7.83 -12.95 3.43
C PHE A 55 -6.86 -14.07 3.05
N ALA A 56 -5.72 -14.17 3.73
CA ALA A 56 -4.75 -15.25 3.55
C ALA A 56 -3.99 -15.54 4.84
N LEU A 57 -3.58 -16.79 5.03
CA LEU A 57 -2.61 -17.20 6.02
C LEU A 57 -1.19 -16.95 5.52
N VAL A 58 -0.25 -16.76 6.44
CA VAL A 58 1.15 -16.45 6.09
C VAL A 58 1.77 -17.49 5.15
N HIS A 59 1.46 -18.78 5.33
CA HIS A 59 2.02 -19.86 4.51
C HIS A 59 1.40 -19.98 3.11
N GLU A 60 0.35 -19.23 2.82
CA GLU A 60 -0.30 -19.18 1.50
C GLU A 60 0.28 -18.05 0.62
N ILE A 61 1.16 -17.22 1.18
CA ILE A 61 1.74 -16.06 0.50
C ILE A 61 3.20 -16.34 0.14
N ALA A 62 3.56 -16.09 -1.12
CA ALA A 62 4.94 -16.06 -1.58
C ALA A 62 5.29 -14.68 -2.16
N ALA A 63 6.44 -14.14 -1.77
CA ALA A 63 7.04 -12.97 -2.39
C ALA A 63 8.37 -13.36 -3.03
N VAL A 64 8.51 -13.10 -4.33
CA VAL A 64 9.72 -13.41 -5.09
C VAL A 64 10.43 -12.10 -5.41
N THR A 65 11.64 -11.92 -4.88
CA THR A 65 12.48 -10.74 -5.13
C THR A 65 13.87 -11.20 -5.57
N PRO A 66 14.57 -10.45 -6.42
CA PRO A 66 16.01 -10.63 -6.64
C PRO A 66 16.83 -10.26 -5.40
#